data_AF-A0A7Z0TGC7-F1
#
_entry.id   AF-A0A7Z0TGC7-F1
#
_cell.length_a   1.000
_cell.length_b   1.000
_cell.length_c   1.000
_cell.angle_alpha   90.00
_cell.angle_beta   90.00
_cell.angle_gamma   90.00
#
_symmetry.space_group_name_H-M   'P 1'
#
loop_
_entity.id
_entity.type
_entity.pdbx_description
1 polymer ?
#
loop_
_entity_poly.entity_id
_entity_poly.type
_entity_poly.pdbx_seq_one_letter_code
_entity_poly.pdbx_strand_id
1 'polypeptide(L)'
;MDLTPYVDTLRRELAVAAEAGGEEARELAERLTAPLESATRLVMLNVLSAAMSEITRELAPGSVDVRLRGLDPDFVVTPPPTDAGAPAEPAGHGEPLKAPAPVEGDEGGTARVNLRLPAHLKARAEEA
;
A
#
# COMPACT_ATOMS: atom_id res chain seq x y z
N MET A 1 -0.45 -10.71 -12.06
CA MET A 1 -1.21 -11.99 -11.97
C MET A 1 -2.16 -12.07 -13.15
N ASP A 2 -2.19 -13.19 -13.87
CA ASP A 2 -3.13 -13.39 -14.97
C ASP A 2 -4.47 -13.94 -14.45
N LEU A 3 -5.57 -13.21 -14.69
CA LEU A 3 -6.93 -13.62 -14.29
C LEU A 3 -7.65 -14.45 -15.36
N THR A 4 -7.11 -14.54 -16.56
CA THR A 4 -7.72 -15.22 -17.71
C THR A 4 -8.08 -16.69 -17.42
N PRO A 5 -7.23 -17.50 -16.75
CA PRO A 5 -7.56 -18.90 -16.46
C PRO A 5 -8.80 -19.07 -15.56
N TYR A 6 -9.03 -18.11 -14.65
CA TYR A 6 -10.16 -18.13 -13.72
C TYR A 6 -11.45 -17.74 -14.44
N VAL A 7 -11.39 -16.73 -15.30
CA VAL A 7 -12.51 -16.33 -16.16
C VAL A 7 -12.86 -17.44 -17.14
N ASP A 8 -11.86 -18.08 -17.75
CA ASP A 8 -12.05 -19.22 -18.65
C ASP A 8 -12.70 -20.42 -17.96
N THR A 9 -12.33 -20.66 -16.70
CA THR A 9 -12.97 -21.71 -15.91
C THR A 9 -14.44 -21.39 -15.68
N LEU A 10 -14.76 -20.16 -15.27
CA LEU A 10 -16.14 -19.74 -15.08
C LEU A 10 -16.96 -19.87 -16.38
N ARG A 11 -16.38 -19.51 -17.53
CA ARG A 11 -17.01 -19.68 -18.85
C ARG A 11 -17.32 -21.15 -19.16
N ARG A 12 -16.37 -22.05 -18.90
CA ARG A 12 -16.58 -23.49 -19.09
C ARG A 12 -17.69 -24.02 -18.20
N GLU A 13 -17.70 -23.63 -16.92
CA GLU A 13 -18.75 -24.03 -15.97
C GLU A 13 -20.13 -23.50 -16.39
N LEU A 14 -20.21 -22.25 -16.88
CA LEU A 14 -21.44 -21.69 -17.42
C LEU A 14 -21.95 -22.49 -18.63
N ALA A 15 -21.06 -22.87 -19.54
CA ALA A 15 -21.43 -23.69 -20.69
C ALA A 15 -21.97 -25.06 -20.24
N VAL A 16 -21.28 -25.75 -19.33
CA VAL A 16 -21.72 -27.04 -18.78
C VAL A 16 -23.09 -26.94 -18.11
N ALA A 17 -23.32 -25.87 -17.33
CA ALA A 17 -24.61 -25.64 -16.69
C ALA A 17 -25.72 -25.35 -17.72
N ALA A 18 -25.40 -24.63 -18.79
CA ALA A 18 -26.35 -24.30 -19.85
C ALA A 18 -26.77 -25.52 -20.68
N GLU A 19 -25.87 -26.48 -20.93
CA GLU A 19 -26.20 -27.76 -21.58
C GLU A 19 -27.34 -28.50 -20.87
N ALA A 20 -27.31 -28.51 -19.53
CA ALA A 20 -28.35 -29.15 -18.72
C ALA A 20 -29.71 -28.44 -18.79
N GLY A 21 -29.73 -27.17 -19.20
CA GLY A 21 -30.93 -26.34 -19.32
C GLY A 21 -31.61 -26.36 -20.69
N GLY A 22 -31.04 -27.08 -21.67
CA GLY A 22 -31.56 -27.16 -23.04
C GLY A 22 -31.17 -25.97 -23.92
N GLU A 23 -31.73 -25.93 -25.14
CA GLU A 23 -31.30 -25.01 -26.21
C GLU A 23 -31.44 -23.52 -25.83
N GLU A 24 -32.55 -23.15 -25.19
CA GLU A 24 -32.81 -21.76 -24.77
C GLU A 24 -31.78 -21.27 -23.74
N ALA A 25 -31.37 -22.14 -22.81
CA ALA A 25 -30.33 -21.84 -21.83
C ALA A 25 -28.96 -21.72 -22.49
N ARG A 26 -28.68 -22.58 -23.49
CA ARG A 26 -27.46 -22.54 -24.29
C ARG A 26 -27.33 -21.22 -25.06
N GLU A 27 -28.37 -20.82 -25.78
CA GLU A 27 -28.42 -19.54 -26.51
C GLU A 27 -28.24 -18.34 -25.57
N LEU A 28 -28.84 -18.40 -24.37
CA LEU A 28 -28.65 -17.35 -23.38
C LEU A 28 -27.20 -17.30 -22.88
N ALA A 29 -26.59 -18.43 -22.56
CA ALA A 29 -25.22 -18.51 -22.08
C ALA A 29 -24.21 -17.97 -23.11
N GLU A 30 -24.41 -18.29 -24.39
CA GLU A 30 -23.57 -17.78 -25.48
C GLU A 30 -23.62 -16.24 -25.57
N ARG A 31 -24.81 -15.65 -25.46
CA ARG A 31 -24.99 -14.18 -25.44
C ARG A 31 -24.39 -13.51 -24.20
N LEU A 32 -24.41 -14.20 -23.06
CA LEU A 32 -23.93 -13.66 -21.79
C LEU A 32 -22.42 -13.83 -21.58
N THR A 33 -21.78 -14.75 -22.31
CA THR A 33 -20.36 -15.09 -22.11
C THR A 33 -19.44 -13.86 -22.24
N ALA A 34 -19.57 -13.10 -23.34
CA ALA A 34 -18.73 -11.93 -23.58
C ALA A 34 -18.94 -10.79 -22.55
N PRO A 35 -20.18 -10.35 -22.22
CA PRO A 35 -20.36 -9.32 -21.20
C PRO A 35 -19.98 -9.78 -19.78
N LEU A 36 -20.14 -11.07 -19.45
CA LEU A 36 -19.75 -11.60 -18.15
C LEU A 36 -18.24 -11.60 -17.93
N GLU A 37 -17.42 -11.82 -18.96
CA GLU A 37 -15.96 -11.82 -18.82
C GLU A 37 -15.43 -10.51 -18.20
N SER A 38 -15.88 -9.37 -18.72
CA SER A 38 -15.44 -8.06 -18.22
C SER A 38 -15.95 -7.79 -16.81
N ALA A 39 -17.21 -8.17 -16.53
CA ALA A 39 -17.83 -8.00 -15.22
C ALA A 39 -17.15 -8.86 -14.16
N THR A 40 -16.89 -10.13 -14.45
CA THR A 40 -16.20 -11.06 -13.55
C THR A 40 -14.79 -10.56 -13.22
N ARG A 41 -14.04 -10.11 -14.23
CA ARG A 41 -12.68 -9.59 -14.00
C ARG A 41 -12.71 -8.37 -13.08
N LEU A 42 -13.63 -7.43 -13.30
CA LEU A 42 -13.78 -6.26 -12.44
C LEU A 42 -14.16 -6.65 -11.00
N VAL A 43 -15.09 -7.59 -10.83
CA VAL A 43 -15.48 -8.08 -9.50
C VAL A 43 -14.30 -8.74 -8.79
N MET A 44 -13.50 -9.55 -9.49
CA MET A 44 -12.29 -10.16 -8.92
C MET A 44 -11.30 -9.09 -8.45
N LEU A 45 -11.04 -8.05 -9.25
CA LEU A 45 -10.16 -6.94 -8.86
C LEU A 45 -10.67 -6.20 -7.62
N ASN A 46 -11.99 -5.97 -7.52
CA ASN A 46 -12.60 -5.35 -6.35
C ASN A 46 -12.42 -6.22 -5.10
N VAL A 47 -12.67 -7.53 -5.20
CA VAL A 47 -12.50 -8.48 -4.10
C VAL A 47 -11.04 -8.53 -3.65
N LEU A 48 -10.08 -8.62 -4.58
CA LEU A 48 -8.65 -8.62 -4.25
C LEU A 48 -8.24 -7.32 -3.55
N SER A 49 -8.71 -6.18 -4.03
CA SER A 49 -8.39 -4.87 -3.43
C SER A 49 -8.94 -4.72 -2.02
N ALA A 50 -10.17 -5.18 -1.79
CA ALA A 50 -10.78 -5.20 -0.46
C ALA A 50 -10.02 -6.14 0.49
N ALA A 51 -9.73 -7.36 0.05
CA ALA A 51 -9.00 -8.35 0.84
C ALA A 51 -7.60 -7.86 1.23
N MET A 52 -6.86 -7.23 0.30
CA MET A 52 -5.54 -6.68 0.62
C MET A 52 -5.60 -5.50 1.58
N SER A 53 -6.69 -4.72 1.55
CA SER A 53 -6.91 -3.64 2.52
C SER A 53 -7.13 -4.18 3.94
N GLU A 54 -7.83 -5.31 4.07
CA GLU A 54 -7.99 -6.00 5.36
C GLU A 54 -6.65 -6.56 5.85
N ILE A 55 -5.91 -7.26 4.99
CA ILE A 55 -4.58 -7.82 5.33
C ILE A 55 -3.60 -6.72 5.73
N THR A 56 -3.56 -5.60 5.01
CA THR A 56 -2.66 -4.47 5.31
C THR A 56 -2.91 -3.89 6.70
N ARG A 57 -4.17 -3.85 7.15
CA ARG A 57 -4.50 -3.39 8.51
C ARG A 57 -3.95 -4.33 9.57
N GLU A 58 -3.96 -5.63 9.32
CA GLU A 58 -3.44 -6.64 10.25
C GLU A 58 -1.92 -6.79 10.20
N LEU A 59 -1.27 -6.43 9.09
CA LEU A 59 0.17 -6.61 8.86
C LEU A 59 1.06 -5.48 9.40
N ALA A 60 0.49 -4.41 9.95
CA ALA A 60 1.25 -3.23 10.39
C ALA A 60 2.44 -3.60 11.32
N PRO A 61 3.64 -3.03 11.12
CA PRO A 61 3.96 -1.90 10.23
C PRO A 61 4.25 -2.25 8.76
N GLY A 62 4.03 -3.50 8.31
CA GLY A 62 4.09 -3.87 6.90
C GLY A 62 2.79 -3.58 6.13
N SER A 63 2.82 -3.75 4.80
CA SER A 63 1.65 -3.62 3.93
C SER A 63 1.64 -4.66 2.80
N VAL A 64 0.46 -4.93 2.25
CA VAL A 64 0.29 -5.65 0.98
C VAL A 64 -0.63 -4.83 0.09
N ASP A 65 -0.09 -4.31 -1.00
CA ASP A 65 -0.81 -3.46 -1.94
C ASP A 65 -1.06 -4.18 -3.26
N VAL A 66 -2.15 -3.83 -3.95
CA VAL A 66 -2.44 -4.30 -5.31
C VAL A 66 -2.07 -3.21 -6.31
N ARG A 67 -1.17 -3.52 -7.25
CA ARG A 67 -0.81 -2.64 -8.36
C ARG A 67 -1.28 -3.23 -9.67
N LEU A 68 -1.96 -2.46 -10.51
CA LEU A 68 -2.40 -2.92 -11.82
C LEU A 68 -1.35 -2.64 -12.90
N ARG A 69 -1.08 -3.64 -13.75
CA ARG A 69 -0.38 -3.49 -15.03
C ARG A 69 -1.38 -3.80 -16.14
N GLY A 70 -1.98 -2.77 -16.71
CA GLY A 70 -3.17 -2.96 -17.54
C GLY A 70 -4.31 -3.56 -16.70
N LEU A 71 -4.72 -4.79 -17.02
CA LEU A 71 -5.76 -5.52 -16.30
C LEU A 71 -5.23 -6.62 -15.38
N ASP A 72 -3.91 -6.77 -15.31
CA ASP A 72 -3.26 -7.81 -14.52
C ASP A 72 -2.83 -7.24 -13.15
N PRO A 73 -3.38 -7.74 -12.03
CA PRO A 73 -3.00 -7.27 -10.69
C PRO A 73 -1.70 -7.90 -10.22
N ASP A 74 -0.79 -7.11 -9.68
CA ASP A 74 0.43 -7.56 -9.01
C ASP A 74 0.38 -7.18 -7.53
N PHE A 75 0.75 -8.11 -6.66
CA PHE A 75 0.86 -7.84 -5.22
C PHE A 75 2.24 -7.27 -4.91
N VAL A 76 2.25 -6.17 -4.18
CA VAL A 76 3.46 -5.52 -3.67
C VAL A 76 3.44 -5.68 -2.16
N VAL A 77 4.38 -6.46 -1.64
CA VAL A 77 4.51 -6.69 -0.20
C VAL A 77 5.61 -5.78 0.34
N THR A 78 5.26 -4.94 1.30
CA THR A 78 6.22 -4.12 2.06
C THR A 78 6.38 -4.77 3.43
N PRO A 79 7.50 -5.46 3.71
CA PRO A 79 7.72 -6.03 5.02
C PRO A 79 7.87 -4.92 6.07
N PRO A 80 7.52 -5.19 7.34
CA PRO A 80 7.79 -4.26 8.42
C PRO A 80 9.30 -3.93 8.47
N PRO A 81 9.69 -2.68 8.80
CA PRO A 81 11.10 -2.34 8.96
C PRO A 81 11.73 -3.27 9.99
N THR A 82 12.79 -3.97 9.58
CA THR A 82 13.59 -4.78 10.47
C THR A 82 14.62 -3.86 11.12
N ASP A 83 14.71 -3.86 12.46
CA ASP A 83 15.72 -3.10 13.22
C ASP A 83 17.17 -3.52 12.87
N ALA A 84 17.36 -4.50 12.00
CA ALA A 84 18.64 -4.91 11.44
C ALA A 84 19.07 -4.01 10.29
N GLY A 85 19.40 -2.76 10.62
CA GLY A 85 20.07 -1.84 9.69
C GLY A 85 19.53 -0.43 9.75
N ALA A 86 19.67 0.24 10.88
CA ALA A 86 19.79 1.69 10.85
C ALA A 86 21.15 2.05 10.22
N PRO A 87 21.23 2.73 9.05
CA PRO A 87 21.93 3.99 9.10
C PRO A 87 21.12 4.88 10.04
N ALA A 88 21.76 5.45 11.05
CA ALA A 88 21.14 6.47 11.87
C ALA A 88 20.68 7.63 10.96
N GLU A 89 19.41 7.62 10.56
CA GLU A 89 18.74 8.78 10.00
C GLU A 89 17.94 9.45 11.13
N PRO A 90 18.13 10.77 11.34
CA PRO A 90 17.68 11.45 12.53
C PRO A 90 16.16 11.53 12.56
N ALA A 91 15.58 11.13 13.70
CA ALA A 91 14.18 11.27 14.02
C ALA A 91 13.73 12.74 13.88
N GLY A 92 13.17 13.07 12.72
CA GLY A 92 12.43 14.30 12.49
C GLY A 92 10.97 14.15 12.95
N HIS A 93 10.74 13.97 14.24
CA HIS A 93 9.42 14.14 14.85
C HIS A 93 9.61 14.93 16.14
N GLY A 94 8.97 16.09 16.21
CA GLY A 94 9.03 16.98 17.36
C GLY A 94 8.44 16.30 18.59
N GLU A 95 9.31 15.79 19.45
CA GLU A 95 8.97 15.49 20.83
C GLU A 95 8.91 16.81 21.63
N PRO A 96 7.89 17.01 22.48
CA PRO A 96 7.85 18.18 23.36
C PRO A 96 9.06 18.15 24.30
N LEU A 97 9.81 19.25 24.28
CA LEU A 97 11.02 19.49 25.08
C LEU A 97 10.90 18.94 26.51
N LYS A 98 11.59 17.84 26.81
CA LYS A 98 12.02 17.56 28.17
C LYS A 98 13.24 18.44 28.45
N ALA A 99 13.04 19.47 29.27
CA ALA A 99 14.12 20.28 29.81
C ALA A 99 15.16 19.37 30.53
N PRO A 100 16.46 19.50 30.24
CA PRO A 100 17.47 18.84 31.05
C PRO A 100 17.57 19.55 32.40
N ALA A 101 17.67 18.76 33.47
CA ALA A 101 17.96 19.24 34.81
C ALA A 101 19.37 19.89 34.86
N PRO A 102 19.59 20.92 35.70
CA PRO A 102 20.87 21.61 35.74
C PRO A 102 21.91 20.72 36.43
N VAL A 103 22.99 20.41 35.73
CA VAL A 103 24.22 19.95 36.35
C VAL A 103 25.11 21.16 36.59
N GLU A 104 25.27 21.52 37.85
CA GLU A 104 26.30 22.45 38.32
C GLU A 104 27.67 21.83 38.02
N GLY A 105 28.49 22.51 37.22
CA GLY A 105 29.81 22.05 36.83
C GLY A 105 30.47 23.04 35.87
N ASP A 106 31.53 23.65 36.37
CA ASP A 106 32.32 24.76 35.83
C ASP A 106 32.96 24.50 34.44
N GLU A 107 33.31 25.62 33.78
CA GLU A 107 34.17 25.77 32.59
C GLU A 107 33.73 25.18 31.21
N GLY A 108 33.21 26.06 30.35
CA GLY A 108 33.70 26.16 28.97
C GLY A 108 33.27 25.09 27.94
N GLY A 109 32.14 24.41 28.12
CA GLY A 109 31.64 23.45 27.12
C GLY A 109 31.01 24.12 25.89
N THR A 110 31.77 24.36 24.82
CA THR A 110 31.18 24.79 23.54
C THR A 110 30.36 23.66 22.93
N ALA A 111 29.03 23.79 22.92
CA ALA A 111 28.15 22.89 22.17
C ALA A 111 28.14 23.29 20.69
N ARG A 112 28.47 22.35 19.80
CA ARG A 112 28.38 22.55 18.34
C ARG A 112 27.08 21.98 17.81
N VAL A 113 26.24 22.84 17.24
CA VAL A 113 24.97 22.46 16.61
C VAL A 113 24.94 23.00 15.18
N ASN A 114 24.72 22.14 14.18
CA ASN A 114 24.52 22.56 12.79
C ASN A 114 23.02 22.76 12.53
N LEU A 115 22.60 24.03 12.48
CA LEU A 115 21.21 24.42 12.25
C LEU A 115 21.04 24.96 10.82
N ARG A 116 20.04 24.47 10.10
CA ARG A 116 19.63 25.02 8.79
C ARG A 116 18.37 25.85 8.97
N LEU A 117 18.53 27.16 8.95
CA LEU A 117 17.43 28.12 9.07
C LEU A 117 16.91 28.52 7.68
N PRO A 118 15.59 28.66 7.50
CA PRO A 118 15.02 29.45 6.41
C PRO A 118 15.62 30.87 6.40
N ALA A 119 15.83 31.45 5.20
CA ALA A 119 16.60 32.69 5.02
C ALA A 119 16.11 33.87 5.90
N HIS A 120 14.80 33.99 6.12
CA HIS A 120 14.22 35.04 6.94
C HIS A 120 14.50 34.90 8.44
N LEU A 121 14.65 33.66 8.95
CA LEU A 121 14.98 33.42 10.36
C LEU A 121 16.47 33.58 10.63
N LYS A 122 17.32 33.24 9.65
CA LYS A 122 18.76 33.53 9.72
C LYS A 122 19.03 35.04 9.84
N ALA A 123 18.39 35.86 8.99
CA ALA A 123 18.57 37.31 9.03
C ALA A 123 18.19 37.92 10.38
N ARG A 124 17.06 37.49 10.97
CA ARG A 124 16.62 37.96 12.30
C ARG A 124 17.53 37.52 13.45
N ALA A 125 18.21 36.39 13.32
CA ALA A 125 19.12 35.88 14.34
C ALA A 125 20.50 36.57 14.30
N GLU A 126 20.90 37.13 13.16
CA GLU A 126 22.17 37.87 13.00
C GLU A 126 22.05 39.36 13.41
N GLU A 127 20.83 39.91 13.48
CA GLU A 127 20.57 41.31 13.90
C GLU A 127 20.46 41.50 15.43
N ALA A 128 20.35 40.42 16.20
CA ALA A 128 20.19 40.43 17.67
C ALA A 128 21.51 40.13 18.39
#